data_AF-A0A549YI85-F1
#
_entry.id   AF-A0A549YI85-F1
#
_cell.length_a   1.000
_cell.length_b   1.000
_cell.length_c   1.000
_cell.angle_alpha   90.00
_cell.angle_beta   90.00
_cell.angle_gamma   90.00
#
_symmetry.space_group_name_H-M   'P 1'
#
loop_
_entity.id
_entity.type
_entity.pdbx_description
1 polymer ?
#
loop_
_entity_poly.entity_id
_entity_poly.type
_entity_poly.pdbx_seq_one_letter_code
_entity_poly.pdbx_strand_id
1 'polypeptide(L)'
;MMDIKKGNGKFYIGDDEQNPTAEITFKPIGDDKLDVDHTYVSEELRGHGIAGKLTEKMVSFAREEGKKIKPTCPYVVDKMEQTPEYQDVLAN
;
A
#
# COMPACT_ATOMS: atom_id res chain seq x y z
N MET A 1 -12.96 -7.93 -12.96
CA MET A 1 -12.64 -6.66 -12.28
C MET A 1 -11.53 -6.96 -11.29
N MET A 2 -10.50 -6.12 -11.19
CA MET A 2 -9.44 -6.30 -10.18
C MET A 2 -9.90 -5.58 -8.92
N ASP A 3 -10.58 -6.30 -8.04
CA ASP A 3 -11.05 -5.75 -6.77
C ASP A 3 -9.95 -5.86 -5.71
N ILE A 4 -9.59 -4.72 -5.11
CA ILE A 4 -8.66 -4.68 -3.99
C ILE A 4 -9.41 -5.16 -2.75
N LYS A 5 -9.00 -6.32 -2.24
CA LYS A 5 -9.53 -6.90 -1.00
C LYS A 5 -8.73 -6.35 0.19
N LYS A 6 -9.44 -5.97 1.25
CA LYS A 6 -8.85 -5.51 2.52
C LYS A 6 -8.80 -6.67 3.50
N GLY A 7 -7.59 -7.05 3.90
CA GLY A 7 -7.33 -7.94 5.02
C GLY A 7 -6.99 -7.17 6.30
N ASN A 8 -6.68 -7.91 7.37
CA ASN A 8 -6.24 -7.34 8.63
C ASN A 8 -4.77 -6.88 8.52
N GLY A 9 -4.54 -5.58 8.34
CA GLY A 9 -3.17 -5.04 8.15
C GLY A 9 -2.55 -5.37 6.79
N LYS A 10 -3.35 -5.68 5.77
CA LYS A 10 -2.86 -5.85 4.39
C LYS A 10 -3.96 -5.60 3.37
N PHE A 11 -3.60 -5.15 2.18
CA PHE A 11 -4.47 -5.15 1.01
C PHE A 11 -3.92 -6.12 -0.03
N TYR A 12 -4.77 -6.86 -0.69
CA TYR A 12 -4.36 -7.81 -1.72
C TYR A 12 -5.31 -7.80 -2.90
N ILE A 13 -4.79 -8.23 -4.05
CA ILE A 13 -5.51 -8.35 -5.31
C ILE A 13 -5.25 -9.77 -5.79
N GLY A 14 -6.33 -10.52 -6.03
CA GLY A 14 -6.28 -11.89 -6.49
C GLY A 14 -7.58 -12.61 -6.19
N ASP A 15 -7.81 -13.68 -6.95
CA ASP A 15 -8.89 -14.63 -6.67
C ASP A 15 -8.61 -15.40 -5.37
N ASP A 16 -7.34 -15.73 -5.11
CA ASP A 16 -6.90 -16.55 -3.97
C ASP A 16 -6.07 -15.74 -2.96
N GLU A 17 -6.28 -16.00 -1.66
CA GLU A 17 -5.58 -15.32 -0.57
C GLU A 17 -4.21 -15.95 -0.25
N GLN A 18 -3.98 -17.21 -0.65
CA GLN A 18 -2.67 -17.88 -0.53
C GLN A 18 -1.76 -17.54 -1.70
N ASN A 19 -2.31 -17.20 -2.87
CA ASN A 19 -1.55 -16.74 -4.03
C ASN A 19 -2.14 -15.44 -4.60
N PRO A 20 -2.09 -14.33 -3.83
CA PRO A 20 -2.51 -13.05 -4.35
C PRO A 20 -1.55 -12.61 -5.46
N THR A 21 -2.12 -12.08 -6.54
CA THR A 21 -1.33 -11.55 -7.64
C THR A 21 -0.63 -10.26 -7.25
N ALA A 22 -1.12 -9.54 -6.25
CA ALA A 22 -0.40 -8.45 -5.59
C ALA A 22 -0.89 -8.29 -4.16
N GLU A 23 0.00 -7.92 -3.24
CA GLU A 23 -0.34 -7.57 -1.88
C GLU A 23 0.55 -6.45 -1.32
N ILE A 24 0.02 -5.70 -0.37
CA ILE A 24 0.73 -4.68 0.39
C ILE A 24 0.37 -4.89 1.85
N THR A 25 1.37 -4.99 2.71
CA THR A 25 1.18 -5.12 4.16
C THR A 25 1.44 -3.79 4.83
N PHE A 26 0.68 -3.54 5.88
CA PHE A 26 0.82 -2.37 6.69
C PHE A 26 0.48 -2.64 8.15
N LYS A 27 1.20 -2.00 9.05
CA LYS A 27 1.06 -2.19 10.49
C LYS A 27 0.73 -0.85 11.14
N PRO A 28 -0.37 -0.74 11.90
CA PRO A 28 -0.59 0.48 12.68
C PRO A 28 0.53 0.65 13.71
N ILE A 29 1.15 1.83 13.70
CA ILE A 29 2.24 2.20 14.59
C ILE A 29 1.84 3.45 15.39
N GLY A 30 1.56 3.24 16.68
CA GLY A 30 0.97 4.29 17.52
C GLY A 30 -0.50 4.57 17.16
N ASP A 31 -0.99 5.74 17.54
CA ASP A 31 -2.41 6.08 17.40
C ASP A 31 -2.81 6.55 16.00
N ASP A 32 -1.88 7.16 15.25
CA ASP A 32 -2.20 7.88 14.00
C ASP A 32 -1.32 7.49 12.79
N LYS A 33 -0.45 6.47 12.91
CA LYS A 33 0.47 6.11 11.82
C LYS A 33 0.29 4.67 11.35
N LEU A 34 0.60 4.40 10.08
CA LEU A 34 0.54 3.10 9.41
C LEU A 34 1.90 2.84 8.75
N ASP A 35 2.64 1.85 9.24
CA ASP A 35 3.93 1.44 8.69
C ASP A 35 3.73 0.49 7.52
N VAL A 36 4.22 0.84 6.33
CA VAL A 36 4.16 -0.04 5.15
C VAL A 36 5.50 -0.74 5.00
N ASP A 37 5.55 -1.99 5.45
CA ASP A 37 6.77 -2.78 5.54
C ASP A 37 7.01 -3.69 4.34
N HIS A 38 5.97 -4.11 3.64
CA HIS A 38 6.10 -5.02 2.51
C HIS A 38 5.13 -4.70 1.38
N THR A 39 5.59 -4.89 0.14
CA THR A 39 4.76 -4.83 -1.05
C THR A 39 5.25 -5.90 -2.00
N TYR A 40 4.34 -6.77 -2.41
CA TYR A 40 4.58 -7.85 -3.34
C TYR A 40 3.66 -7.69 -4.55
N VAL A 41 4.20 -7.87 -5.74
CA VAL A 41 3.45 -7.86 -6.99
C VAL A 41 4.00 -8.97 -7.86
N SER A 42 3.12 -9.87 -8.30
CA SER A 42 3.47 -10.94 -9.24
C SER A 42 4.01 -10.35 -10.54
N GLU A 43 4.94 -11.05 -11.16
CA GLU A 43 5.57 -10.62 -12.40
C GLU A 43 4.57 -10.40 -13.54
N GLU A 44 3.49 -11.18 -13.56
CA GLU A 44 2.38 -11.07 -14.52
C GLU A 44 1.66 -9.71 -14.44
N LEU A 45 1.68 -9.06 -13.27
CA LEU A 45 1.11 -7.74 -13.03
C LEU A 45 2.16 -6.64 -12.96
N ARG A 46 3.44 -6.99 -13.04
CA ARG A 46 4.54 -6.03 -13.05
C ARG A 46 4.49 -5.27 -14.37
N GLY A 47 4.66 -3.94 -14.31
CA GLY A 47 4.46 -3.05 -15.45
C GLY A 47 3.02 -2.57 -15.67
N HIS A 48 2.02 -3.14 -14.97
CA HIS A 48 0.64 -2.65 -14.99
C HIS A 48 0.32 -1.60 -13.91
N GLY A 49 1.32 -1.18 -13.13
CA GLY A 49 1.16 -0.16 -12.09
C GLY A 49 0.36 -0.62 -10.87
N ILE A 50 0.23 -1.93 -10.64
CA ILE A 50 -0.61 -2.49 -9.56
C ILE A 50 -0.13 -2.10 -8.16
N ALA A 51 1.18 -2.11 -7.91
CA ALA A 51 1.76 -1.59 -6.66
C ALA A 51 1.37 -0.12 -6.41
N GLY A 52 1.31 0.70 -7.46
CA GLY A 52 0.84 2.07 -7.37
C GLY A 52 -0.62 2.16 -6.94
N LYS A 53 -1.51 1.37 -7.55
CA LYS A 53 -2.92 1.31 -7.17
C LYS A 53 -3.15 0.87 -5.73
N LEU A 54 -2.40 -0.13 -5.27
CA LEU A 54 -2.43 -0.59 -3.87
C LEU A 54 -1.99 0.53 -2.91
N THR A 55 -0.89 1.21 -3.25
CA THR A 55 -0.37 2.35 -2.48
C THR A 55 -1.37 3.50 -2.46
N GLU A 56 -1.98 3.85 -3.60
CA GLU A 56 -3.00 4.89 -3.70
C GLU A 56 -4.24 4.56 -2.85
N LYS A 57 -4.67 3.29 -2.85
CA LYS A 57 -5.79 2.83 -2.02
C LYS A 57 -5.44 2.92 -0.53
N MET A 58 -4.22 2.55 -0.17
CA MET A 58 -3.68 2.68 1.19
C MET A 58 -3.61 4.15 1.63
N VAL A 59 -3.09 5.04 0.78
CA VAL A 59 -3.04 6.49 0.97
C VAL A 59 -4.43 7.07 1.16
N SER A 60 -5.38 6.71 0.31
CA SER A 60 -6.77 7.17 0.42
C SER A 60 -7.39 6.73 1.74
N PHE A 61 -7.20 5.46 2.13
CA PHE A 61 -7.68 4.95 3.41
C PHE A 61 -7.05 5.69 4.60
N ALA A 62 -5.74 5.94 4.55
CA ALA A 62 -5.05 6.70 5.59
C ALA A 62 -5.60 8.13 5.67
N ARG A 63 -5.77 8.81 4.53
CA ARG A 63 -6.33 10.17 4.43
C ARG A 63 -7.77 10.24 4.98
N GLU A 64 -8.61 9.26 4.64
CA GLU A 64 -9.99 9.18 5.15
C GLU A 64 -10.06 8.92 6.66
N GLU A 65 -9.13 8.12 7.20
CA GLU A 65 -9.02 7.87 8.64
C GLU A 65 -8.23 8.96 9.39
N GLY A 66 -7.67 9.95 8.69
CA GLY A 66 -6.81 10.98 9.26
C GLY A 66 -5.41 10.50 9.66
N LYS A 67 -5.03 9.29 9.27
CA LYS A 67 -3.76 8.63 9.60
C LYS A 67 -2.65 8.98 8.61
N LYS A 68 -1.41 8.87 9.07
CA LYS A 68 -0.20 8.99 8.23
C LYS A 68 0.41 7.65 7.87
N ILE A 69 1.10 7.57 6.74
CA ILE A 69 1.80 6.38 6.26
C ILE A 69 3.31 6.57 6.44
N LYS A 70 3.93 5.62 7.11
CA LYS A 70 5.38 5.50 7.22
C LYS A 70 5.87 4.40 6.28
N PRO A 71 6.46 4.73 5.12
CA PRO A 71 7.05 3.71 4.26
C PRO A 71 8.38 3.22 4.87
N THR A 72 8.48 1.93 5.18
CA THR A 72 9.74 1.27 5.59
C THR A 72 10.31 0.39 4.49
N CYS A 73 9.46 -0.04 3.54
CA CYS A 73 9.90 -0.72 2.33
C CYS A 73 10.59 0.27 1.37
N PRO A 74 11.82 -0.01 0.88
CA PRO A 74 12.56 0.92 0.01
C PRO A 74 11.82 1.26 -1.29
N TYR A 75 11.05 0.32 -1.83
CA TYR A 75 10.21 0.56 -3.01
C TYR A 75 9.10 1.59 -2.73
N VAL A 76 8.44 1.48 -1.57
CA VAL A 76 7.34 2.39 -1.21
C VAL A 76 7.89 3.76 -0.86
N VAL A 77 9.07 3.83 -0.22
CA VAL A 77 9.80 5.09 0.01
C VAL A 77 10.04 5.80 -1.32
N ASP A 78 10.71 5.16 -2.27
CA ASP A 78 10.99 5.75 -3.59
C ASP A 78 9.69 6.15 -4.31
N LYS A 79 8.65 5.30 -4.24
CA LYS A 79 7.36 5.58 -4.87
C LYS A 79 6.66 6.78 -4.25
N MET A 80 6.70 6.92 -2.92
CA MET A 80 6.11 8.05 -2.20
C MET A 80 6.91 9.34 -2.43
N GLU A 81 8.24 9.27 -2.49
CA GLU A 81 9.09 10.42 -2.81
C GLU A 81 8.86 10.93 -4.24
N GLN A 82 8.71 10.01 -5.21
CA GLN A 82 8.42 10.35 -6.60
C GLN A 82 6.98 10.81 -6.84
N THR A 83 6.06 10.54 -5.91
CA THR A 83 4.63 10.84 -6.05
C THR A 83 4.21 11.92 -5.05
N PRO A 84 4.24 13.20 -5.44
CA PRO A 84 3.96 14.31 -4.53
C PRO A 84 2.54 14.27 -3.93
N GLU A 85 1.61 13.60 -4.60
CA GLU A 85 0.23 13.40 -4.11
C GLU A 85 0.14 12.55 -2.84
N TYR A 86 1.18 11.80 -2.49
CA TYR A 86 1.22 10.96 -1.28
C TYR A 86 1.92 11.67 -0.11
N GLN A 87 2.52 12.84 -0.34
CA GLN A 87 3.27 13.57 0.69
C GLN A 87 2.37 14.14 1.79
N ASP A 88 1.07 14.30 1.56
CA ASP A 88 0.14 14.79 2.58
C ASP A 88 -0.07 13.79 3.72
N VAL A 89 -0.13 12.49 3.38
CA VAL A 89 -0.22 11.40 4.35
C VAL A 89 1.14 10.87 4.78
N LEU A 90 2.25 11.31 4.18
CA LEU A 90 3.58 10.81 4.53
C LEU A 90 3.94 11.17 5.98
N ALA A 91 4.30 10.15 6.76
CA ALA A 91 4.82 10.29 8.11
C ALA A 91 6.33 10.53 8.05
N ASN A 92 6.74 11.75 8.39
CA ASN A 92 8.15 12.10 8.64
C ASN A 92 8.65 11.51 9.98
#